data_AF-A0A972AST6-F1
#
_entry.id   AF-A0A972AST6-F1
#
_cell.length_a   1.000
_cell.length_b   1.000
_cell.length_c   1.000
_cell.angle_alpha   90.00
_cell.angle_beta   90.00
_cell.angle_gamma   90.00
#
_symmetry.space_group_name_H-M   'P 1'
#
loop_
_entity.id
_entity.type
_entity.pdbx_description
1 polymer ?
#
loop_
_entity_poly.entity_id
_entity_poly.type
_entity_poly.pdbx_seq_one_letter_code
_entity_poly.pdbx_strand_id
1 'polypeptide(L)'
;MEINPEKFSSGFTILELLIVISIISIISAFSFPHLLNWQTSLLGRLTAQRIASDLRLAKIEALRTGATTKITFDPAQDLFIYRG
;
A
#
# COMPACT_ATOMS: atom_id res chain seq x y z
N MET A 1 16.33 60.81 1.76
CA MET A 1 17.37 59.78 1.56
C MET A 1 16.78 58.48 2.04
N GLU A 2 16.24 57.69 1.13
CA GLU A 2 15.55 56.43 1.43
C GLU A 2 16.59 55.32 1.45
N ILE A 3 16.79 54.69 2.62
CA ILE A 3 17.79 53.64 2.80
C ILE A 3 17.10 52.33 2.43
N ASN A 4 17.35 51.82 1.22
CA ASN A 4 16.89 50.48 0.83
C ASN A 4 17.80 49.43 1.48
N PRO A 5 17.28 48.56 2.36
CA PRO A 5 18.08 47.46 2.89
C PRO A 5 18.31 46.42 1.78
N GLU A 6 19.57 46.26 1.40
CA GLU A 6 20.04 45.15 0.55
C GLU A 6 19.59 43.82 1.18
N LYS A 7 18.68 43.09 0.52
CA LYS A 7 18.29 41.75 0.94
C LYS A 7 19.44 40.79 0.65
N PHE A 8 20.15 40.36 1.69
CA PHE A 8 21.10 39.23 1.58
C PHE A 8 20.33 37.91 1.42
N SER A 9 20.15 37.49 0.18
CA SER A 9 19.75 36.11 -0.13
C SER A 9 20.98 35.21 0.03
N SER A 10 21.15 34.60 1.22
CA SER A 10 22.14 33.52 1.38
C SER A 10 21.70 32.30 0.57
N GLY A 11 22.52 31.92 -0.40
CA GLY A 11 22.37 30.68 -1.15
C GLY A 11 22.84 29.46 -0.36
N PHE A 12 22.40 28.28 -0.79
CA PHE A 12 22.76 26.99 -0.20
C PHE A 12 24.18 26.57 -0.59
N THR A 13 24.97 26.12 0.38
CA THR A 13 26.35 25.68 0.21
C THR A 13 26.44 24.20 -0.21
N ILE A 14 27.55 23.82 -0.84
CA ILE A 14 27.85 22.41 -1.15
C ILE A 14 27.92 21.58 0.14
N LEU A 15 28.46 22.14 1.23
CA LEU A 15 28.54 21.46 2.51
C LEU A 15 27.15 21.15 3.08
N GLU A 16 26.23 22.10 3.02
CA GLU A 16 24.85 21.87 3.46
C GLU A 16 24.18 20.79 2.60
N LEU A 17 24.44 20.74 1.30
CA LEU A 17 23.92 19.65 0.44
C LEU A 17 24.44 18.29 0.90
N LEU A 18 25.73 18.17 1.16
CA LEU A 18 26.36 16.94 1.62
C LEU A 18 25.79 16.47 2.96
N ILE A 19 25.53 17.40 3.88
CA ILE A 19 24.91 17.09 5.17
C ILE A 19 23.47 16.60 4.96
N VAL A 20 22.68 17.28 4.14
CA VAL A 20 21.29 16.90 3.87
C VAL A 20 21.19 15.50 3.25
N ILE A 21 21.99 15.18 2.23
CA ILE A 21 21.96 13.84 1.63
C ILE A 21 22.45 12.75 2.60
N SER A 22 23.40 13.08 3.49
CA SER A 22 23.88 12.15 4.52
C SER A 22 22.77 11.84 5.53
N ILE A 23 22.03 12.86 5.98
CA ILE A 23 20.88 12.68 6.88
C ILE A 23 19.79 11.85 6.20
N ILE A 24 19.45 12.15 4.95
CA ILE A 24 18.46 11.38 4.17
C ILE A 24 18.90 9.92 4.05
N SER A 25 20.17 9.64 3.74
CA SER A 25 20.70 8.29 3.62
C SER A 25 20.53 7.46 4.90
N ILE A 26 20.84 8.05 6.06
CA ILE A 26 20.67 7.40 7.37
C ILE A 26 19.19 7.10 7.62
N ILE A 27 18.30 8.08 7.40
CA ILE A 27 16.85 7.90 7.61
C ILE A 27 16.30 6.81 6.66
N SER A 28 16.69 6.84 5.39
CA SER A 28 16.27 5.87 4.38
C SER A 28 16.69 4.44 4.75
N ALA A 29 17.89 4.24 5.31
CA ALA A 29 18.37 2.93 5.71
C ALA A 29 17.45 2.23 6.72
N PHE A 30 16.79 2.99 7.61
CA PHE A 30 15.88 2.44 8.62
C PHE A 30 14.39 2.53 8.27
N SER A 31 14.02 3.18 7.16
CA SER A 31 12.62 3.40 6.78
C SER A 31 11.96 2.22 6.07
N PHE A 32 12.75 1.31 5.49
CA PHE A 32 12.27 0.16 4.72
C PHE A 32 11.33 -0.82 5.47
N PRO A 33 11.58 -1.25 6.72
CA PRO A 33 10.72 -2.22 7.41
C PRO A 33 9.29 -1.71 7.66
N HIS A 34 9.10 -0.39 7.81
CA HIS A 34 7.78 0.19 8.07
C HIS A 34 6.85 0.08 6.84
N LEU A 35 7.41 0.22 5.64
CA LEU A 35 6.64 0.14 4.39
C LEU A 35 6.16 -1.29 4.10
N LEU A 36 6.98 -2.30 4.42
CA LEU A 36 6.63 -3.72 4.22
C LEU A 36 5.47 -4.19 5.10
N ASN A 37 5.43 -3.73 6.35
CA ASN A 37 4.36 -4.09 7.29
C ASN A 37 3.00 -3.50 6.86
N TRP A 38 3.00 -2.29 6.30
CA TRP A 38 1.77 -1.66 5.80
C TRP A 38 1.21 -2.38 4.56
N GLN A 39 2.08 -2.79 3.63
CA GLN A 39 1.66 -3.55 2.44
C GLN A 39 1.03 -4.89 2.81
N THR A 40 1.64 -5.63 3.74
CA THR A 40 1.16 -6.96 4.15
C THR A 40 -0.22 -6.88 4.83
N SER A 41 -0.41 -5.91 5.72
CA SER A 41 -1.70 -5.70 6.39
C SER A 41 -2.79 -5.23 5.43
N LEU A 42 -2.46 -4.40 4.43
CA LEU A 42 -3.39 -3.96 3.39
C LEU A 42 -3.83 -5.15 2.52
N LEU A 43 -2.87 -5.94 2.02
CA LEU A 43 -3.15 -7.11 1.18
C LEU A 43 -4.03 -8.12 1.93
N GLY A 44 -3.74 -8.42 3.19
CA GLY A 44 -4.56 -9.30 4.01
C GLY A 44 -6.02 -8.81 4.13
N ARG A 45 -6.21 -7.50 4.38
CA ARG A 45 -7.56 -6.91 4.48
C ARG A 45 -8.32 -6.96 3.15
N LEU A 46 -7.65 -6.65 2.04
CA LEU A 46 -8.25 -6.68 0.71
C LEU A 46 -8.66 -8.10 0.31
N THR A 47 -7.79 -9.09 0.56
CA THR A 47 -8.09 -10.51 0.30
C THR A 47 -9.28 -10.98 1.14
N ALA A 48 -9.32 -10.66 2.43
CA ALA A 48 -10.45 -11.00 3.28
C ALA A 48 -11.76 -10.36 2.80
N GLN A 49 -11.72 -9.09 2.38
CA GLN A 49 -12.90 -8.40 1.82
C GLN A 49 -13.37 -9.04 0.51
N ARG A 50 -12.44 -9.40 -0.38
CA ARG A 50 -12.75 -10.09 -1.64
C ARG A 50 -13.43 -11.44 -1.38
N ILE A 51 -12.85 -12.27 -0.52
CA ILE A 51 -13.42 -13.57 -0.14
C ILE A 51 -14.84 -13.38 0.44
N ALA A 52 -15.03 -12.39 1.31
CA ALA A 52 -16.34 -12.11 1.90
C ALA A 52 -17.36 -11.59 0.87
N SER A 53 -16.91 -10.92 -0.20
CA SER A 53 -17.75 -10.52 -1.33
C SER A 53 -18.15 -11.74 -2.16
N ASP A 54 -17.19 -12.60 -2.51
CA ASP A 54 -17.41 -13.79 -3.31
C ASP A 54 -18.38 -14.78 -2.61
N LEU A 55 -18.24 -14.95 -1.29
CA LEU A 55 -19.20 -15.73 -0.49
C LEU A 55 -20.62 -15.15 -0.52
N ARG A 56 -20.76 -13.82 -0.46
CA ARG A 56 -22.08 -13.18 -0.53
C ARG A 56 -22.74 -13.41 -1.89
N LEU A 57 -21.97 -13.29 -2.96
CA LEU A 57 -22.45 -13.57 -4.32
C LEU A 57 -22.89 -15.03 -4.46
N ALA A 58 -22.04 -15.97 -4.06
CA ALA A 58 -22.37 -17.40 -4.10
C ALA A 58 -23.61 -17.73 -3.27
N LYS A 59 -23.79 -17.08 -2.11
CA LYS A 59 -25.00 -17.23 -1.29
C LYS A 59 -26.25 -16.73 -2.02
N ILE A 60 -26.19 -15.55 -2.64
CA ILE A 60 -27.31 -15.00 -3.41
C ILE A 60 -27.67 -15.94 -4.56
N GLU A 61 -26.67 -16.50 -5.23
CA GLU A 61 -26.88 -17.41 -6.35
C GLU A 61 -27.49 -18.75 -5.91
N ALA A 62 -26.97 -19.36 -4.84
CA ALA A 62 -27.55 -20.56 -4.25
C ALA A 62 -29.02 -20.38 -3.82
N LEU A 63 -29.34 -19.21 -3.23
CA LEU A 63 -30.72 -18.88 -2.86
C LEU A 63 -31.61 -18.66 -4.08
N ARG A 64 -31.07 -18.11 -5.17
CA ARG A 64 -31.81 -17.88 -6.42
C ARG A 64 -32.10 -19.17 -7.18
N THR A 65 -31.13 -20.09 -7.24
CA THR A 65 -31.23 -21.34 -8.01
C THR A 65 -31.84 -22.48 -7.20
N GLY A 66 -31.87 -22.37 -5.87
CA GLY A 66 -32.27 -23.45 -4.97
C GLY A 66 -31.26 -24.61 -4.94
N ALA A 67 -30.08 -24.44 -5.54
CA ALA A 67 -29.02 -25.43 -5.63
C ALA A 67 -27.83 -25.05 -4.73
N THR A 68 -27.03 -26.04 -4.35
CA THR A 68 -25.85 -25.82 -3.52
C THR A 68 -24.69 -25.27 -4.36
N THR A 69 -24.24 -24.05 -4.08
CA THR A 69 -23.05 -23.44 -4.72
C THR A 69 -21.80 -23.70 -3.87
N LYS A 70 -20.71 -24.20 -4.49
CA LYS A 70 -19.47 -24.54 -3.80
C LYS A 70 -18.33 -23.61 -4.20
N ILE A 71 -17.64 -23.03 -3.22
CA ILE A 71 -16.40 -22.27 -3.42
C ILE A 71 -15.22 -23.16 -3.00
N THR A 72 -14.26 -23.37 -3.89
CA THR A 72 -13.05 -24.17 -3.61
C THR A 72 -11.84 -23.27 -3.68
N PHE A 73 -11.03 -23.26 -2.62
CA PHE A 73 -9.76 -22.53 -2.56
C PHE A 73 -8.63 -23.52 -2.82
N ASP A 74 -7.92 -23.36 -3.93
CA ASP A 74 -6.68 -24.11 -4.19
C ASP A 74 -5.47 -23.18 -3.97
N PRO A 75 -4.80 -23.27 -2.81
CA PRO A 75 -3.66 -22.41 -2.49
C PRO A 75 -2.39 -22.75 -3.30
N ALA A 76 -2.38 -23.84 -4.06
CA ALA A 76 -1.20 -24.25 -4.84
C ALA A 76 -1.13 -23.60 -6.22
N GLN A 77 -2.23 -23.06 -6.75
CA GLN A 77 -2.30 -22.58 -8.14
C GLN A 77 -2.69 -21.11 -8.30
N ASP A 78 -2.97 -20.37 -7.21
CA ASP A 78 -3.47 -18.98 -7.22
C ASP A 78 -4.63 -18.77 -8.22
N LEU A 79 -5.44 -19.83 -8.44
CA LEU A 79 -6.48 -19.88 -9.46
C LEU A 79 -7.84 -20.07 -8.79
N PHE A 80 -8.64 -19.00 -8.77
CA PHE A 80 -10.01 -19.02 -8.30
C PHE A 80 -10.94 -19.49 -9.43
N ILE A 81 -11.42 -20.74 -9.37
CA ILE A 81 -12.45 -21.25 -10.29
C ILE A 81 -13.79 -21.36 -9.55
N TYR A 82 -14.73 -20.49 -9.91
CA TYR A 82 -16.15 -20.64 -9.58
C TYR A 82 -16.73 -21.81 -10.40
N ARG A 83 -17.33 -22.81 -9.73
CA ARG A 83 -18.17 -23.83 -10.38
C ARG A 83 -19.56 -23.81 -9.73
N GLY A 84 -20.50 -23.20 -10.46
CA GLY A 84 -21.93 -23.40 -10.30
C GLY A 84 -22.40 -24.64 -11.04
#